data_AF-A0A8D8C4I1-F1
#
_entry.id   AF-A0A8D8C4I1-F1
#
_cell.length_a   1.000
_cell.length_b   1.000
_cell.length_c   1.000
_cell.angle_alpha   90.00
_cell.angle_beta   90.00
_cell.angle_gamma   90.00
#
_symmetry.space_group_name_H-M   'P 1'
#
loop_
_entity.id
_entity.type
_entity.pdbx_description
1 polymer ?
#
loop_
_entity_poly.entity_id
_entity_poly.type
_entity_poly.pdbx_seq_one_letter_code
_entity_poly.pdbx_strand_id
1 'polypeptide(L)'
;MLGGVCSFAAATFLGPRIGRFDNGHHHPPMGNTVIAFLGLFILWWAWLAFNTASSYGLSRGRWGFTIRAAVMTMLGSMGGGVLACAFSIFDNKGKAYPFQIMNGVLASLVSVTGGCYLYDSWSAVLTGAIGSLLCLLCMKLMDKFKIDDPLYACTVHGVGGAWGLISIGLFAVDPISQPTTGGRSGLFLGGGFDLLKSQMAEAGTILVWGLLTTWTLLWIINQFVRVKLTPEEEALGADYVEHEVDHARNALEEMKPLWSREVELSDGLQYRLSSSVASARDLSSGMYKGNINAAFTDGNGVPFGASAKNDQTQVNCGVN
;
A
#
# COMPACT_ATOMS: atom_id res chain seq x y z
N MET A 1 0.78 -20.61 -1.10
CA MET A 1 1.71 -20.97 -2.20
C MET A 1 1.04 -20.91 -3.57
N LEU A 2 0.02 -21.73 -3.85
CA LEU A 2 -0.59 -21.82 -5.19
C LEU A 2 -0.95 -20.45 -5.81
N GLY A 3 -1.71 -19.60 -5.11
CA GLY A 3 -2.08 -18.28 -5.63
C GLY A 3 -0.89 -17.39 -6.01
N GLY A 4 0.23 -17.45 -5.27
CA GLY A 4 1.44 -16.72 -5.63
C GLY A 4 2.18 -17.30 -6.83
N VAL A 5 2.17 -18.63 -6.99
CA VAL A 5 2.70 -19.30 -8.19
C VAL A 5 1.87 -18.93 -9.42
N CYS A 6 0.54 -18.90 -9.29
CA CYS A 6 -0.35 -18.44 -10.36
C CYS A 6 -0.10 -16.96 -10.69
N SER A 7 0.11 -16.09 -9.67
CA SER A 7 0.48 -14.69 -9.89
C SER A 7 1.79 -14.56 -10.66
N PHE A 8 2.80 -15.37 -10.32
CA PHE A 8 4.07 -15.39 -11.05
C PHE A 8 3.89 -15.81 -12.52
N ALA A 9 3.11 -16.87 -12.77
CA ALA A 9 2.79 -17.30 -14.12
C ALA A 9 2.05 -16.19 -14.91
N ALA A 10 1.09 -15.51 -14.28
CA ALA A 10 0.35 -14.42 -14.89
C ALA A 10 1.24 -13.20 -15.18
N ALA A 11 2.06 -12.76 -14.22
CA ALA A 11 2.96 -11.63 -14.38
C ALA A 11 4.00 -11.86 -15.48
N THR A 12 4.53 -13.09 -15.57
CA THR A 12 5.49 -13.45 -16.63
C THR A 12 4.83 -13.63 -17.99
N PHE A 13 3.57 -14.09 -18.05
CA PHE A 13 2.80 -14.21 -19.28
C PHE A 13 2.41 -12.84 -19.86
N LEU A 14 1.93 -11.92 -19.02
CA LEU A 14 1.49 -10.57 -19.45
C LEU A 14 2.67 -9.63 -19.69
N GLY A 15 3.80 -9.86 -19.01
CA GLY A 15 4.93 -8.95 -19.01
C GLY A 15 4.65 -7.63 -18.29
N PRO A 16 5.65 -6.74 -18.19
CA PRO A 16 5.55 -5.53 -17.39
C PRO A 16 4.53 -4.52 -17.92
N ARG A 17 3.98 -3.71 -17.00
CA ARG A 17 3.22 -2.49 -17.33
C ARG A 17 4.12 -1.47 -18.02
N ILE A 18 3.53 -0.66 -18.88
CA ILE A 18 4.24 0.35 -19.66
C ILE A 18 4.90 1.35 -18.72
N GLY A 19 6.19 1.65 -18.95
CA GLY A 19 6.95 2.60 -18.14
C GLY A 19 7.37 2.12 -16.75
N ARG A 20 6.95 0.92 -16.30
CA ARG A 20 7.20 0.42 -14.93
C ARG A 20 8.68 0.41 -14.54
N PHE A 21 9.56 0.08 -15.48
CA PHE A 21 10.99 -0.12 -15.24
C PHE A 21 11.89 0.89 -16.00
N ASP A 22 11.30 1.93 -16.61
CA ASP A 22 12.05 2.91 -17.41
C ASP A 22 12.83 3.88 -16.51
N ASN A 23 12.25 4.24 -15.37
CA ASN A 23 12.85 5.14 -14.37
C ASN A 23 13.42 4.36 -13.16
N GLY A 24 13.95 3.17 -13.42
CA GLY A 24 14.54 2.30 -12.41
C GLY A 24 13.55 1.32 -11.78
N HIS A 25 13.86 0.87 -10.57
CA HIS A 25 13.13 -0.22 -9.89
C HIS A 25 12.14 0.26 -8.83
N HIS A 26 11.96 1.57 -8.68
CA HIS A 26 11.05 2.12 -7.68
C HIS A 26 9.62 1.67 -7.95
N HIS A 27 8.93 1.21 -6.91
CA HIS A 27 7.53 0.84 -7.02
C HIS A 27 6.67 2.09 -7.28
N PRO A 28 5.65 2.00 -8.15
CA PRO A 28 4.70 3.09 -8.35
C PRO A 28 4.06 3.55 -7.03
N PRO A 29 3.62 4.82 -6.93
CA PRO A 29 2.88 5.26 -5.75
C PRO A 29 1.61 4.42 -5.57
N MET A 30 1.24 4.17 -4.32
CA MET A 30 -0.04 3.53 -4.01
C MET A 30 -1.18 4.50 -4.34
N GLY A 31 -2.27 3.99 -4.92
CA GLY A 31 -3.44 4.81 -5.23
C GLY A 31 -4.04 5.47 -3.99
N ASN A 32 -4.16 4.72 -2.88
CA ASN A 32 -4.55 5.27 -1.58
C ASN A 32 -3.99 4.43 -0.42
N THR A 33 -3.05 5.00 0.33
CA THR A 33 -2.40 4.32 1.46
C THR A 33 -3.37 3.96 2.59
N VAL A 34 -4.38 4.80 2.87
CA VAL A 34 -5.33 4.57 3.97
C VAL A 34 -6.22 3.37 3.68
N ILE A 35 -6.75 3.30 2.45
CA ILE A 35 -7.58 2.15 2.01
C ILE A 35 -6.73 0.87 1.99
N ALA A 36 -5.47 0.96 1.57
CA ALA A 36 -4.56 -0.18 1.57
C ALA A 36 -4.35 -0.73 2.99
N PHE A 37 -4.09 0.13 3.99
CA PHE A 37 -3.97 -0.29 5.39
C PHE A 37 -5.28 -0.82 5.98
N LEU A 38 -6.42 -0.23 5.62
CA LEU A 38 -7.73 -0.76 6.00
C LEU A 38 -7.91 -2.19 5.46
N GLY A 39 -7.53 -2.44 4.21
CA GLY A 39 -7.52 -3.77 3.62
C GLY A 39 -6.62 -4.74 4.39
N LEU A 40 -5.40 -4.34 4.74
CA LEU A 40 -4.51 -5.14 5.60
C LEU A 40 -5.16 -5.46 6.95
N PHE A 41 -5.78 -4.47 7.62
CA PHE A 41 -6.41 -4.67 8.91
C PHE A 41 -7.56 -5.69 8.84
N ILE A 42 -8.42 -5.58 7.81
CA ILE A 42 -9.51 -6.52 7.57
C ILE A 42 -8.95 -7.91 7.31
N LEU A 43 -7.94 -8.05 6.45
CA LEU A 43 -7.31 -9.33 6.15
C LEU A 43 -6.66 -9.95 7.40
N TRP A 44 -5.99 -9.14 8.23
CA TRP A 44 -5.33 -9.62 9.44
C TRP A 44 -6.33 -10.19 10.44
N TRP A 45 -7.45 -9.49 10.67
CA TRP A 45 -8.54 -10.00 11.52
C TRP A 45 -9.24 -11.21 10.91
N ALA A 46 -9.49 -11.21 9.60
CA ALA A 46 -10.07 -12.37 8.92
C ALA A 46 -9.14 -13.59 8.98
N TRP A 47 -7.82 -13.38 9.02
CA TRP A 47 -6.83 -14.47 9.12
C TRP A 47 -6.93 -15.25 10.43
N LEU A 48 -7.30 -14.58 11.52
CA LEU A 48 -7.60 -15.25 12.78
C LEU A 48 -8.74 -16.25 12.61
N ALA A 49 -9.85 -15.84 11.99
CA ALA A 49 -10.96 -16.73 11.69
C ALA A 49 -10.53 -17.87 10.75
N PHE A 50 -9.77 -17.56 9.70
CA PHE A 50 -9.26 -18.52 8.72
C PHE A 50 -8.43 -19.64 9.36
N ASN A 51 -7.43 -19.29 10.17
CA ASN A 51 -6.52 -20.26 10.79
C ASN A 51 -7.21 -21.04 11.93
N THR A 52 -8.02 -20.37 12.74
CA THR A 52 -8.70 -21.03 13.87
C THR A 52 -9.76 -22.02 13.41
N ALA A 53 -10.55 -21.67 12.40
CA ALA A 53 -11.56 -22.56 11.82
C ALA A 53 -10.95 -23.79 11.15
N SER A 54 -9.79 -23.64 10.49
CA SER A 54 -9.08 -24.72 9.78
C SER A 54 -8.62 -25.86 10.69
N SER A 55 -8.56 -25.64 12.01
CA SER A 55 -8.23 -26.69 12.99
C SER A 55 -9.35 -27.73 13.20
N TYR A 56 -10.61 -27.38 12.86
CA TYR A 56 -11.82 -28.13 13.22
C TYR A 56 -11.90 -28.48 14.72
N GLY A 57 -11.23 -27.67 15.57
CA GLY A 57 -11.12 -27.95 17.00
C GLY A 57 -12.47 -27.90 17.70
N LEU A 58 -13.29 -26.88 17.44
CA LEU A 58 -14.62 -26.73 18.05
C LEU A 58 -15.55 -27.91 17.73
N SER A 59 -15.71 -28.26 16.46
CA SER A 59 -16.61 -29.35 16.03
C SER A 59 -16.18 -30.73 16.52
N ARG A 60 -14.89 -30.91 16.87
CA ARG A 60 -14.33 -32.19 17.30
C ARG A 60 -13.95 -32.20 18.78
N GLY A 61 -14.44 -31.24 19.57
CA GLY A 61 -14.18 -31.17 21.03
C GLY A 61 -12.73 -30.90 21.42
N ARG A 62 -11.89 -30.40 20.49
CA ARG A 62 -10.45 -30.14 20.66
C ARG A 62 -10.13 -28.65 20.57
N TRP A 63 -10.78 -27.87 21.42
CA TRP A 63 -10.71 -26.41 21.55
C TRP A 63 -9.27 -25.88 21.68
N GLY A 64 -8.38 -26.66 22.32
CA GLY A 64 -6.97 -26.31 22.49
C GLY A 64 -6.24 -26.04 21.17
N PHE A 65 -6.57 -26.75 20.09
CA PHE A 65 -5.97 -26.48 18.77
C PHE A 65 -6.44 -25.19 18.14
N THR A 66 -7.73 -24.86 18.31
CA THR A 66 -8.29 -23.61 17.84
C THR A 66 -7.64 -22.43 18.55
N ILE A 67 -7.47 -22.51 19.88
CA ILE A 67 -6.79 -21.47 20.67
C ILE A 67 -5.31 -21.37 20.25
N ARG A 68 -4.63 -22.50 20.10
CA ARG A 68 -3.23 -22.52 19.65
C ARG A 68 -3.06 -21.87 18.28
N ALA A 69 -3.92 -22.21 17.31
CA ALA A 69 -3.92 -21.57 15.99
C ALA A 69 -4.08 -20.05 16.08
N ALA A 70 -4.98 -19.54 16.94
CA ALA A 70 -5.16 -18.10 17.13
C ALA A 70 -3.87 -17.44 17.64
N VAL A 71 -3.30 -17.99 18.72
CA VAL A 71 -2.12 -17.43 19.39
C VAL A 71 -0.90 -17.44 18.46
N MET A 72 -0.63 -18.55 17.79
CA MET A 72 0.52 -18.66 16.88
C MET A 72 0.38 -17.78 15.64
N THR A 73 -0.85 -17.58 15.14
CA THR A 73 -1.10 -16.64 14.03
C THR A 73 -0.72 -15.21 14.44
N MET A 74 -1.09 -14.79 15.65
CA MET A 74 -0.73 -13.45 16.15
C MET A 74 0.78 -13.33 16.40
N LEU A 75 1.40 -14.30 17.07
CA LEU A 75 2.84 -14.32 17.30
C LEU A 75 3.64 -14.32 15.99
N GLY A 76 3.18 -15.07 15.01
CA GLY A 76 3.72 -15.07 13.65
C GLY A 76 3.65 -13.70 12.99
N SER A 77 2.46 -13.10 12.98
CA SER A 77 2.25 -11.77 12.41
C SER A 77 3.08 -10.69 13.12
N MET A 78 3.25 -10.80 14.44
CA MET A 78 4.10 -9.92 15.22
C MET A 78 5.56 -10.06 14.81
N GLY A 79 6.09 -11.29 14.72
CA GLY A 79 7.46 -11.54 14.28
C GLY A 79 7.73 -10.98 12.88
N GLY A 80 6.78 -11.19 11.96
CA GLY A 80 6.84 -10.66 10.60
C GLY A 80 6.76 -9.14 10.51
N GLY A 81 5.85 -8.52 11.27
CA GLY A 81 5.65 -7.08 11.29
C GLY A 81 6.84 -6.33 11.89
N VAL A 82 7.38 -6.82 13.02
CA VAL A 82 8.60 -6.25 13.61
C VAL A 82 9.76 -6.32 12.62
N LEU A 83 9.95 -7.46 11.97
CA LEU A 83 11.03 -7.60 11.00
C LEU A 83 10.79 -6.76 9.74
N ALA A 84 9.55 -6.64 9.27
CA ALA A 84 9.20 -5.81 8.12
C ALA A 84 9.50 -4.33 8.40
N CYS A 85 9.14 -3.84 9.59
CA CYS A 85 9.46 -2.49 10.04
C CYS A 85 10.97 -2.27 10.11
N ALA A 86 11.71 -3.19 10.74
CA ALA A 86 13.16 -3.09 10.85
C ALA A 86 13.85 -3.11 9.48
N PHE A 87 13.46 -4.04 8.60
CA PHE A 87 13.96 -4.12 7.23
C PHE A 87 13.64 -2.84 6.46
N SER A 88 12.42 -2.33 6.56
CA SER A 88 12.01 -1.15 5.81
C SER A 88 12.78 0.10 6.23
N ILE A 89 12.97 0.32 7.53
CA ILE A 89 13.78 1.42 8.06
C ILE A 89 15.23 1.29 7.57
N PHE A 90 15.80 0.08 7.61
CA PHE A 90 17.16 -0.17 7.15
C PHE A 90 17.32 0.09 5.64
N ASP A 91 16.42 -0.44 4.83
CA ASP A 91 16.47 -0.38 3.36
C ASP A 91 16.23 1.05 2.83
N ASN A 92 15.38 1.83 3.51
CA ASN A 92 14.97 3.17 3.06
C ASN A 92 15.64 4.30 3.86
N LYS A 93 16.90 4.10 4.29
CA LYS A 93 17.74 5.14 4.93
C LYS A 93 17.08 5.79 6.15
N GLY A 94 16.51 4.97 7.04
CA GLY A 94 15.87 5.40 8.28
C GLY A 94 14.37 5.68 8.18
N LYS A 95 13.75 5.51 7.00
CA LYS A 95 12.31 5.76 6.79
C LYS A 95 11.52 4.47 6.74
N ALA A 96 10.40 4.40 7.46
CA ALA A 96 9.47 3.29 7.37
C ALA A 96 8.60 3.44 6.10
N TYR A 97 8.76 2.55 5.12
CA TYR A 97 7.97 2.57 3.90
C TYR A 97 6.74 1.65 4.05
N PRO A 98 5.51 2.20 4.04
CA PRO A 98 4.29 1.45 4.31
C PRO A 98 4.11 0.18 3.49
N PHE A 99 4.41 0.25 2.19
CA PHE A 99 4.20 -0.86 1.27
C PHE A 99 5.03 -2.10 1.64
N GLN A 100 6.28 -1.91 2.07
CA GLN A 100 7.12 -3.01 2.56
C GLN A 100 6.59 -3.58 3.87
N ILE A 101 6.16 -2.72 4.80
CA ILE A 101 5.61 -3.15 6.09
C ILE A 101 4.36 -4.02 5.87
N MET A 102 3.44 -3.56 5.02
CA MET A 102 2.22 -4.28 4.72
C MET A 102 2.49 -5.67 4.10
N ASN A 103 3.34 -5.72 3.07
CA ASN A 103 3.70 -6.99 2.43
C ASN A 103 4.44 -7.95 3.36
N GLY A 104 5.30 -7.43 4.25
CA GLY A 104 5.97 -8.26 5.26
C GLY A 104 5.01 -8.86 6.29
N VAL A 105 4.04 -8.07 6.77
CA VAL A 105 2.98 -8.58 7.66
C VAL A 105 2.15 -9.64 6.94
N LEU A 106 1.71 -9.40 5.71
CA LEU A 106 0.95 -10.39 4.93
C LEU A 106 1.75 -11.68 4.69
N ALA A 107 3.02 -11.57 4.29
CA ALA A 107 3.89 -12.72 4.06
C ALA A 107 4.09 -13.56 5.32
N SER A 108 4.15 -12.93 6.49
CA SER A 108 4.24 -13.64 7.77
C SER A 108 2.98 -14.41 8.14
N LEU A 109 1.80 -13.82 7.87
CA LEU A 109 0.51 -14.50 8.04
C LEU A 109 0.40 -15.70 7.10
N VAL A 110 0.79 -15.54 5.82
CA VAL A 110 0.89 -16.64 4.85
C VAL A 110 1.81 -17.74 5.37
N SER A 111 3.00 -17.38 5.85
CA SER A 111 4.02 -18.34 6.27
C SER A 111 3.58 -19.21 7.45
N VAL A 112 2.78 -18.65 8.37
CA VAL A 112 2.31 -19.38 9.57
C VAL A 112 1.03 -20.18 9.31
N THR A 113 0.31 -19.90 8.21
CA THR A 113 -1.02 -20.45 7.92
C THR A 113 -1.08 -21.98 8.01
N GLY A 114 -0.20 -22.69 7.28
CA GLY A 114 -0.26 -24.15 7.20
C GLY A 114 0.05 -24.86 8.53
N GLY A 115 0.95 -24.28 9.33
CA GLY A 115 1.43 -24.86 10.59
C GLY A 115 0.90 -24.18 11.85
N CYS A 116 -0.12 -23.32 11.75
CA CYS A 116 -0.52 -22.43 12.84
C CYS A 116 -0.80 -23.13 14.18
N TYR A 117 -1.36 -24.35 14.19
CA TYR A 117 -1.55 -25.13 15.42
C TYR A 117 -0.42 -26.13 15.71
N LEU A 118 0.57 -26.24 14.82
CA LEU A 118 1.72 -27.15 14.92
C LEU A 118 2.95 -26.49 15.55
N TYR A 119 3.01 -25.16 15.61
CA TYR A 119 4.17 -24.44 16.13
C TYR A 119 4.10 -24.20 17.64
N ASP A 120 5.27 -24.16 18.28
CA ASP A 120 5.46 -23.51 19.58
C ASP A 120 5.64 -22.00 19.40
N SER A 121 5.44 -21.22 20.47
CA SER A 121 5.45 -19.75 20.45
C SER A 121 6.68 -19.15 19.77
N TRP A 122 7.88 -19.63 20.11
CA TRP A 122 9.14 -19.12 19.53
C TRP A 122 9.24 -19.45 18.03
N SER A 123 8.82 -20.65 17.63
CA SER A 123 8.88 -21.11 16.24
C SER A 123 7.86 -20.40 15.35
N ALA A 124 6.70 -20.01 15.90
CA ALA A 124 5.71 -19.20 15.20
C ALA A 124 6.26 -17.79 14.90
N VAL A 125 6.86 -17.13 15.89
CA VAL A 125 7.52 -15.82 15.71
C VAL A 125 8.60 -15.92 14.65
N LEU A 126 9.47 -16.94 14.73
CA LEU A 126 10.56 -17.13 13.78
C LEU A 126 10.05 -17.42 12.35
N THR A 127 9.00 -18.23 12.22
CA THR A 127 8.37 -18.54 10.94
C THR A 127 7.83 -17.29 10.27
N GLY A 128 7.13 -16.44 11.03
CA GLY A 128 6.60 -15.18 10.53
C GLY A 128 7.70 -14.18 10.16
N ALA A 129 8.73 -14.06 11.01
CA ALA A 129 9.89 -13.20 10.76
C ALA A 129 10.62 -13.61 9.47
N ILE A 130 11.05 -14.87 9.35
CA ILE A 130 11.76 -15.34 8.15
C ILE A 130 10.90 -15.21 6.90
N GLY A 131 9.59 -15.50 7.00
CA GLY A 131 8.65 -15.33 5.88
C GLY A 131 8.57 -13.89 5.37
N SER A 132 8.51 -12.93 6.29
CA SER A 132 8.55 -11.50 5.98
C SER A 132 9.87 -11.11 5.30
N LEU A 133 11.02 -11.55 5.83
CA LEU A 133 12.33 -11.26 5.24
C LEU A 133 12.47 -11.80 3.82
N LEU A 134 12.13 -13.09 3.63
CA LEU A 134 12.23 -13.74 2.34
C LEU A 134 11.34 -13.05 1.31
N CYS A 135 10.11 -12.69 1.69
CA CYS A 135 9.22 -11.93 0.82
C CYS A 135 9.88 -10.61 0.39
N LEU A 136 10.34 -9.79 1.33
CA LEU A 136 10.91 -8.46 1.05
C LEU A 136 12.18 -8.54 0.19
N LEU A 137 13.05 -9.52 0.43
CA LEU A 137 14.22 -9.76 -0.40
C LEU A 137 13.83 -10.22 -1.82
N CYS A 138 12.83 -11.11 -1.92
CA CYS A 138 12.34 -11.59 -3.21
C CYS A 138 11.61 -10.49 -4.00
N MET A 139 10.97 -9.50 -3.37
CA MET A 139 10.37 -8.36 -4.07
C MET A 139 11.44 -7.60 -4.85
N LYS A 140 12.56 -7.28 -4.19
CA LYS A 140 13.71 -6.63 -4.84
C LYS A 140 14.32 -7.49 -5.94
N LEU A 141 14.31 -8.81 -5.78
CA LEU A 141 14.78 -9.74 -6.80
C LEU A 141 13.85 -9.77 -8.02
N MET A 142 12.54 -9.74 -7.82
CA MET A 142 11.56 -9.65 -8.91
C MET A 142 11.72 -8.34 -9.69
N ASP A 143 11.90 -7.22 -9.00
CA ASP A 143 12.17 -5.94 -9.65
C ASP A 143 13.44 -5.97 -10.49
N LYS A 144 14.50 -6.62 -9.97
CA LYS A 144 15.76 -6.80 -10.70
C LYS A 144 15.58 -7.65 -11.97
N PHE A 145 14.71 -8.66 -11.93
CA PHE A 145 14.35 -9.47 -13.09
C PHE A 145 13.26 -8.85 -13.97
N LYS A 146 12.81 -7.63 -13.67
CA LYS A 146 11.75 -6.92 -14.39
C LYS A 146 10.44 -7.71 -14.47
N ILE A 147 10.12 -8.47 -13.42
CA ILE A 147 8.85 -9.18 -13.28
C ILE A 147 7.89 -8.26 -12.51
N ASP A 148 6.90 -7.73 -13.20
CA ASP A 148 5.96 -6.76 -12.65
C ASP A 148 4.71 -7.46 -12.11
N ASP A 149 4.76 -7.87 -10.84
CA ASP A 149 3.57 -8.23 -10.07
C ASP A 149 3.12 -6.99 -9.28
N PRO A 150 2.00 -6.34 -9.63
CA PRO A 150 1.59 -5.07 -9.02
C PRO A 150 1.42 -5.10 -7.50
N LEU A 151 1.13 -6.27 -6.94
CA LEU A 151 0.90 -6.45 -5.51
C LEU A 151 2.01 -7.29 -4.86
N TYR A 152 2.99 -7.77 -5.63
CA TYR A 152 3.95 -8.79 -5.23
C TYR A 152 3.28 -10.02 -4.60
N ALA A 153 2.11 -10.41 -5.11
CA ALA A 153 1.40 -11.61 -4.65
C ALA A 153 2.27 -12.88 -4.83
N CYS A 154 3.14 -12.90 -5.83
CA CYS A 154 4.16 -13.92 -6.03
C CYS A 154 5.08 -14.08 -4.81
N THR A 155 5.62 -12.98 -4.25
CA THR A 155 6.53 -13.09 -3.11
C THR A 155 5.78 -13.33 -1.82
N VAL A 156 4.67 -12.61 -1.60
CA VAL A 156 3.86 -12.74 -0.38
C VAL A 156 3.29 -14.15 -0.27
N HIS A 157 2.59 -14.63 -1.31
CA HIS A 157 1.89 -15.91 -1.26
C HIS A 157 2.71 -17.08 -1.78
N GLY A 158 3.59 -16.86 -2.75
CA GLY A 158 4.44 -17.89 -3.35
C GLY A 158 5.63 -18.19 -2.45
N VAL A 159 6.52 -17.22 -2.23
CA VAL A 159 7.71 -17.38 -1.39
C VAL A 159 7.33 -17.55 0.08
N GLY A 160 6.45 -16.70 0.63
CA GLY A 160 5.95 -16.86 1.99
C GLY A 160 5.23 -18.21 2.20
N GLY A 161 4.48 -18.66 1.19
CA GLY A 161 3.83 -19.97 1.23
C GLY A 161 4.81 -21.14 1.18
N ALA A 162 5.84 -21.07 0.32
CA ALA A 162 6.88 -22.08 0.22
C ALA A 162 7.67 -22.18 1.53
N TRP A 163 8.04 -21.03 2.12
CA TRP A 163 8.66 -20.99 3.44
C TRP A 163 7.74 -21.58 4.51
N GLY A 164 6.43 -21.31 4.47
CA GLY A 164 5.47 -21.92 5.38
C GLY A 164 5.41 -23.45 5.30
N LEU A 165 5.51 -24.03 4.10
CA LEU A 165 5.59 -25.49 3.96
C LEU A 165 6.91 -26.03 4.53
N ILE A 166 8.03 -25.37 4.24
CA ILE A 166 9.35 -25.75 4.77
C ILE A 166 9.36 -25.67 6.29
N SER A 167 8.82 -24.61 6.88
CA SER A 167 8.82 -24.38 8.32
C SER A 167 7.99 -25.42 9.07
N ILE A 168 6.91 -25.96 8.49
CA ILE A 168 6.21 -27.14 9.03
C ILE A 168 7.18 -28.33 9.15
N GLY A 169 7.91 -28.62 8.07
CA GLY A 169 8.90 -29.70 8.04
C GLY A 169 10.03 -29.54 9.06
N LEU A 170 10.33 -28.30 9.48
CA LEU A 170 11.38 -27.99 10.45
C LEU A 170 10.89 -27.95 11.89
N PHE A 171 9.73 -27.32 12.14
CA PHE A 171 9.30 -26.90 13.47
C PHE A 171 7.97 -27.49 13.97
N ALA A 172 7.28 -28.31 13.17
CA ALA A 172 6.01 -28.90 13.61
C ALA A 172 6.20 -29.79 14.84
N VAL A 173 5.44 -29.55 15.90
CA VAL A 173 5.40 -30.39 17.09
C VAL A 173 4.44 -31.55 16.84
N ASP A 174 4.86 -32.80 17.10
CA ASP A 174 4.05 -34.01 16.93
C ASP A 174 2.67 -33.89 17.61
N PRO A 175 1.59 -33.64 16.84
CA PRO A 175 0.26 -33.57 17.39
C PRO A 175 -0.29 -34.99 17.42
N ILE A 176 0.02 -35.75 18.47
CA ILE A 176 -0.49 -37.12 18.71
C ILE A 176 -2.03 -37.21 18.57
N SER A 177 -2.74 -36.08 18.67
CA SER A 177 -4.21 -36.01 18.57
C SER A 177 -4.76 -35.51 17.22
N GLN A 178 -3.95 -35.27 16.18
CA GLN A 178 -4.43 -35.03 14.80
C GLN A 178 -3.54 -35.82 13.80
N PRO A 179 -4.12 -36.54 12.81
CA PRO A 179 -3.33 -37.28 11.82
C PRO A 179 -2.62 -36.36 10.80
N THR A 180 -2.49 -35.06 11.08
CA THR A 180 -2.09 -34.03 10.12
C THR A 180 -0.61 -34.09 9.75
N THR A 181 0.26 -34.56 10.66
CA THR A 181 1.67 -34.85 10.35
C THR A 181 1.97 -36.35 10.29
N GLY A 182 0.95 -37.20 10.49
CA GLY A 182 1.12 -38.65 10.61
C GLY A 182 1.93 -39.08 11.84
N GLY A 183 1.85 -38.33 12.95
CA GLY A 183 2.59 -38.62 14.17
C GLY A 183 4.07 -38.21 14.13
N ARG A 184 4.44 -37.30 13.21
CA ARG A 184 5.82 -36.88 13.00
C ARG A 184 6.03 -35.45 13.51
N SER A 185 7.13 -35.27 14.22
CA SER A 185 7.69 -33.94 14.52
C SER A 185 8.51 -33.42 13.33
N GLY A 186 8.79 -32.12 13.35
CA GLY A 186 9.74 -31.49 12.45
C GLY A 186 11.18 -31.92 12.71
N LEU A 187 12.05 -31.64 11.74
CA LEU A 187 13.46 -32.02 11.74
C LEU A 187 14.19 -31.55 13.00
N PHE A 188 13.96 -30.31 13.45
CA PHE A 188 14.64 -29.74 14.61
C PHE A 188 14.06 -30.21 15.95
N LEU A 189 12.95 -30.95 15.92
CA LEU A 189 12.31 -31.55 17.08
C LEU A 189 12.50 -33.08 17.11
N GLY A 190 13.47 -33.60 16.36
CA GLY A 190 13.86 -35.02 16.37
C GLY A 190 13.02 -35.94 15.48
N GLY A 191 12.09 -35.40 14.66
CA GLY A 191 11.23 -36.21 13.79
C GLY A 191 11.86 -36.69 12.47
N GLY A 192 13.16 -36.43 12.28
CA GLY A 192 13.90 -36.82 11.06
C GLY A 192 13.50 -36.02 9.82
N PHE A 193 13.85 -36.54 8.63
CA PHE A 193 13.65 -35.83 7.36
C PHE A 193 12.32 -36.11 6.67
N ASP A 194 11.51 -37.04 7.18
CA ASP A 194 10.33 -37.53 6.44
C ASP A 194 9.25 -36.46 6.28
N LEU A 195 8.96 -35.71 7.34
CA LEU A 195 8.01 -34.60 7.27
C LEU A 195 8.51 -33.51 6.33
N LEU A 196 9.79 -33.12 6.45
CA LEU A 196 10.40 -32.13 5.57
C LEU A 196 10.36 -32.55 4.09
N LYS A 197 10.71 -33.81 3.78
CA LYS A 197 10.62 -34.35 2.40
C LYS A 197 9.19 -34.28 1.86
N SER A 198 8.20 -34.60 2.70
CA SER A 198 6.79 -34.53 2.32
C SER A 198 6.37 -33.11 1.99
N GLN A 199 6.74 -32.13 2.82
CA GLN A 199 6.45 -30.72 2.57
C GLN A 199 7.18 -30.17 1.33
N MET A 200 8.41 -30.63 1.06
CA MET A 200 9.15 -30.25 -0.15
C MET A 200 8.51 -30.84 -1.42
N ALA A 201 8.04 -32.09 -1.36
CA ALA A 201 7.30 -32.70 -2.47
C ALA A 201 5.97 -31.97 -2.73
N GLU A 202 5.25 -31.58 -1.68
CA GLU A 202 4.05 -30.76 -1.79
C GLU A 202 4.35 -29.40 -2.45
N ALA A 203 5.37 -28.68 -1.97
CA ALA A 203 5.79 -27.41 -2.54
C ALA A 203 6.17 -27.54 -4.02
N GLY A 204 6.96 -28.56 -4.38
CA GLY A 204 7.34 -28.84 -5.76
C GLY A 204 6.13 -29.16 -6.65
N THR A 205 5.19 -29.93 -6.14
CA THR A 205 3.94 -30.28 -6.86
C THR A 205 3.10 -29.02 -7.11
N ILE A 206 2.89 -28.18 -6.09
CA ILE A 206 2.14 -26.93 -6.22
C ILE A 206 2.82 -25.99 -7.22
N LEU A 207 4.15 -25.88 -7.17
CA LEU A 207 4.92 -25.04 -8.09
C LEU A 207 4.72 -25.49 -9.53
N VAL A 208 5.00 -26.76 -9.84
CA VAL A 208 4.92 -27.29 -11.20
C VAL A 208 3.49 -27.24 -11.71
N TRP A 209 2.52 -27.72 -10.93
CA TRP A 209 1.12 -27.73 -11.32
C TRP A 209 0.58 -26.31 -11.51
N GLY A 210 0.83 -25.40 -10.57
CA GLY A 210 0.33 -24.03 -10.62
C GLY A 210 0.87 -23.24 -11.81
N LEU A 211 2.18 -23.37 -12.10
CA LEU A 211 2.80 -22.74 -13.27
C LEU A 211 2.20 -23.27 -14.57
N LEU A 212 2.22 -24.60 -14.76
CA LEU A 212 1.81 -25.21 -16.02
C LEU A 212 0.33 -24.96 -16.31
N THR A 213 -0.54 -25.15 -15.31
CA THR A 213 -1.98 -24.97 -15.49
C THR A 213 -2.34 -23.51 -15.74
N THR A 214 -1.78 -22.58 -14.97
CA THR A 214 -2.10 -21.15 -15.11
C THR A 214 -1.60 -20.62 -16.44
N TRP A 215 -0.37 -20.94 -16.82
CA TRP A 215 0.20 -20.52 -18.09
C TRP A 215 -0.60 -21.08 -19.28
N THR A 216 -0.98 -22.37 -19.22
CA THR A 216 -1.81 -23.01 -20.26
C THR A 216 -3.18 -22.35 -20.36
N LEU A 217 -3.84 -22.08 -19.22
CA LEU A 217 -5.16 -21.44 -19.21
C LEU A 217 -5.12 -20.02 -19.75
N LEU A 218 -4.14 -19.21 -19.33
CA LEU A 218 -3.95 -17.86 -19.85
C LEU A 218 -3.67 -17.88 -21.35
N TRP A 219 -2.83 -18.81 -21.81
CA TRP A 219 -2.58 -18.98 -23.24
C TRP A 219 -3.84 -19.30 -24.03
N ILE A 220 -4.68 -20.23 -23.53
CA ILE A 220 -5.98 -20.59 -24.15
C ILE A 220 -6.90 -19.38 -24.18
N ILE A 221 -7.10 -18.71 -23.03
CA ILE A 221 -7.98 -17.54 -22.93
C ILE A 221 -7.52 -16.45 -23.89
N ASN A 222 -6.22 -16.21 -23.98
CA ASN A 222 -5.63 -15.21 -24.85
C ASN A 222 -5.82 -15.50 -26.36
N GLN A 223 -6.25 -16.71 -26.74
CA GLN A 223 -6.66 -16.99 -28.13
C GLN A 223 -8.06 -16.45 -28.45
N PHE A 224 -8.91 -16.25 -27.43
CA PHE A 224 -10.30 -15.82 -27.60
C PHE A 224 -10.53 -14.38 -27.13
N VAL A 225 -9.89 -13.98 -26.04
CA VAL A 225 -10.02 -12.67 -25.40
C VAL A 225 -8.65 -12.19 -25.00
N ARG A 226 -8.24 -11.01 -25.48
CA ARG A 226 -6.94 -10.43 -25.13
C ARG A 226 -6.90 -10.14 -23.64
N VAL A 227 -5.95 -10.75 -22.93
CA VAL A 227 -5.85 -10.62 -21.46
C VAL A 227 -5.18 -9.30 -21.06
N LYS A 228 -4.24 -8.79 -21.88
CA LYS A 228 -3.56 -7.51 -21.64
C LYS A 228 -4.25 -6.37 -22.39
N LEU A 229 -4.37 -5.20 -21.79
CA LEU A 229 -4.83 -3.98 -22.48
C LEU A 229 -3.86 -3.57 -23.60
N THR A 230 -4.36 -2.84 -24.60
CA THR A 230 -3.48 -2.15 -25.56
C THR A 230 -2.66 -1.05 -24.88
N PRO A 231 -1.54 -0.60 -25.48
CA PRO A 231 -0.82 0.56 -24.97
C PRO A 231 -1.68 1.82 -24.83
N GLU A 232 -2.61 2.05 -25.75
CA GLU A 232 -3.51 3.18 -25.73
C GLU A 232 -4.53 3.07 -24.59
N GLU A 233 -5.13 1.89 -24.40
CA GLU A 233 -6.05 1.61 -23.29
C GLU A 233 -5.35 1.66 -21.93
N GLU A 234 -4.13 1.12 -21.82
CA GLU A 234 -3.34 1.16 -20.57
C GLU A 234 -2.97 2.61 -20.20
N ALA A 235 -2.71 3.46 -21.20
CA ALA A 235 -2.47 4.89 -20.98
C ALA A 235 -3.72 5.66 -20.53
N LEU A 236 -4.91 5.27 -21.00
CA LEU A 236 -6.19 5.84 -20.55
C LEU A 236 -6.56 5.38 -19.14
N GLY A 237 -6.16 4.15 -18.77
CA GLY A 237 -6.43 3.53 -17.48
C GLY A 237 -7.64 2.60 -17.51
N ALA A 238 -7.52 1.45 -16.82
CA ALA A 238 -8.53 0.40 -16.80
C ALA A 238 -9.89 0.88 -16.26
N ASP A 239 -9.90 1.79 -15.27
CA ASP A 239 -11.13 2.35 -14.71
C ASP A 239 -12.00 3.03 -15.77
N TYR A 240 -11.39 3.74 -16.72
CA TYR A 240 -12.11 4.37 -17.81
C TYR A 240 -12.49 3.35 -18.89
N VAL A 241 -11.54 2.52 -19.32
CA VAL A 241 -11.72 1.58 -20.44
C VAL A 241 -12.73 0.48 -20.11
N GLU A 242 -12.75 -0.03 -18.89
CA GLU A 242 -13.60 -1.16 -18.49
C GLU A 242 -14.88 -0.74 -17.76
N HIS A 243 -14.87 0.43 -17.10
CA HIS A 243 -15.95 0.85 -16.21
C HIS A 243 -16.49 2.26 -16.48
N GLU A 244 -15.95 2.98 -17.47
CA GLU A 244 -16.30 4.37 -17.78
C GLU A 244 -16.19 5.33 -16.57
N VAL A 245 -15.32 4.98 -15.61
CA VAL A 245 -15.07 5.81 -14.42
C VAL A 245 -13.94 6.79 -14.74
N ASP A 246 -14.31 8.04 -15.03
CA ASP A 246 -13.36 9.12 -15.32
C ASP A 246 -13.07 9.94 -14.06
N HIS A 247 -11.99 9.58 -13.35
CA HIS A 247 -11.55 10.31 -12.14
C HIS A 247 -11.18 11.76 -12.41
N ALA A 248 -10.66 12.09 -13.61
CA ALA A 248 -10.27 13.45 -13.94
C ALA A 248 -11.50 14.35 -14.15
N ARG A 249 -12.50 13.86 -14.89
CA ARG A 249 -13.78 14.56 -15.03
C ARG A 249 -14.51 14.67 -13.70
N ASN A 250 -14.57 13.59 -12.92
CA ASN A 250 -15.25 13.58 -11.63
C ASN A 250 -14.59 14.57 -10.65
N ALA A 251 -13.25 14.60 -10.57
CA ALA A 251 -12.52 15.56 -9.74
C ALA A 251 -12.73 17.01 -10.20
N LEU A 252 -12.75 17.27 -11.52
CA LEU A 252 -13.08 18.59 -12.06
C LEU A 252 -14.50 19.02 -11.71
N GLU A 253 -15.47 18.11 -11.76
CA GLU A 253 -16.86 18.39 -11.37
C GLU A 253 -17.01 18.65 -9.87
N GLU A 254 -16.26 17.94 -9.02
CA GLU A 254 -16.20 18.22 -7.57
C GLU A 254 -15.52 19.56 -7.25
N MET A 255 -14.48 19.94 -8.02
CA MET A 255 -13.79 21.22 -7.83
C MET A 255 -14.53 22.42 -8.43
N LYS A 256 -15.36 22.23 -9.45
CA LYS A 256 -16.17 23.29 -10.08
C LYS A 256 -16.88 24.19 -9.06
N PRO A 257 -17.68 23.69 -8.10
CA PRO A 257 -18.34 24.55 -7.12
C PRO A 257 -17.38 25.24 -6.16
N LEU A 258 -16.20 24.66 -5.90
CA LEU A 258 -15.19 25.28 -5.03
C LEU A 258 -14.52 26.47 -5.73
N TRP A 259 -14.17 26.34 -7.01
CA TRP A 259 -13.63 27.45 -7.81
C TRP A 259 -14.67 28.52 -8.08
N SER A 260 -15.92 28.16 -8.39
CA SER A 260 -17.00 29.14 -8.53
C SER A 260 -17.19 29.96 -7.26
N ARG A 261 -17.08 29.31 -6.09
CA ARG A 261 -17.23 29.97 -4.79
C ARG A 261 -16.02 30.82 -4.40
N GLU A 262 -14.81 30.43 -4.80
CA GLU A 262 -13.60 31.25 -4.63
C GLU A 262 -13.63 32.48 -5.53
N VAL A 263 -14.11 32.35 -6.78
CA VAL A 263 -14.35 33.48 -7.69
C VAL A 263 -15.44 34.41 -7.16
N GLU A 264 -16.56 33.88 -6.66
CA GLU A 264 -17.60 34.69 -6.01
C GLU A 264 -17.09 35.44 -4.77
N LEU A 265 -16.24 34.79 -3.97
CA LEU A 265 -15.61 35.41 -2.80
C LEU A 265 -14.60 36.48 -3.21
N SER A 266 -13.79 36.25 -4.24
CA SER A 266 -12.82 37.25 -4.73
C SER A 266 -13.51 38.46 -5.36
N ASP A 267 -14.56 38.23 -6.15
CA ASP A 267 -15.35 39.28 -6.78
C ASP A 267 -16.16 40.05 -5.72
N GLY A 268 -16.73 39.34 -4.74
CA GLY A 268 -17.39 39.93 -3.59
C GLY A 268 -16.44 40.76 -2.71
N LEU A 269 -15.19 40.33 -2.56
CA LEU A 269 -14.15 41.08 -1.83
C LEU A 269 -13.73 42.33 -2.61
N GLN A 270 -13.52 42.21 -3.93
CA GLN A 270 -13.21 43.36 -4.80
C GLN A 270 -14.36 44.37 -4.85
N TYR A 271 -15.61 43.90 -4.90
CA TYR A 271 -16.80 44.75 -4.83
C TYR A 271 -16.91 45.47 -3.47
N ARG A 272 -16.67 44.76 -2.36
CA ARG A 272 -16.64 45.37 -1.02
C ARG A 272 -15.50 46.37 -0.84
N LEU A 273 -14.32 46.08 -1.37
CA LEU A 273 -13.18 47.01 -1.33
C LEU A 273 -13.43 48.24 -2.19
N SER A 274 -13.97 48.08 -3.41
CA SER A 274 -14.29 49.22 -4.29
C SER A 274 -15.43 50.08 -3.76
N SER A 275 -16.48 49.49 -3.19
CA SER A 275 -17.57 50.21 -2.52
C SER A 275 -17.13 50.91 -1.23
N SER A 276 -16.22 50.31 -0.45
CA SER A 276 -15.62 50.95 0.73
C SER A 276 -14.72 52.13 0.32
N VAL A 277 -13.95 52.00 -0.76
CA VAL A 277 -13.11 53.08 -1.31
C VAL A 277 -13.96 54.19 -1.94
N ALA A 278 -15.08 53.86 -2.59
CA ALA A 278 -16.04 54.83 -3.11
C ALA A 278 -16.76 55.59 -1.97
N SER A 279 -17.19 54.87 -0.92
CA SER A 279 -17.77 55.47 0.29
C SER A 279 -16.77 56.37 1.02
N ALA A 280 -15.50 55.97 1.12
CA ALA A 280 -14.44 56.80 1.69
C ALA A 280 -14.13 58.05 0.85
N ARG A 281 -14.25 57.96 -0.49
CA ARG A 281 -14.13 59.10 -1.40
C ARG A 281 -15.31 60.09 -1.26
N ASP A 282 -16.53 59.60 -1.08
CA ASP A 282 -17.70 60.47 -0.84
C ASP A 282 -17.67 61.16 0.53
N LEU A 283 -17.12 60.50 1.57
CA LEU A 283 -16.83 61.15 2.85
C LEU A 283 -15.76 62.25 2.70
N SER A 284 -14.75 62.04 1.85
CA SER A 284 -13.70 63.05 1.58
C SER A 284 -14.19 64.23 0.73
N SER A 285 -15.15 64.03 -0.18
CA SER A 285 -15.73 65.08 -1.03
C SER A 285 -16.85 65.87 -0.33
N GLY A 286 -17.54 65.25 0.65
CA GLY A 286 -18.51 65.90 1.53
C GLY A 286 -17.88 66.73 2.66
N MET A 287 -16.64 66.44 3.07
CA MET A 287 -15.93 67.19 4.12
C MET A 287 -15.25 68.48 3.62
N TYR A 288 -15.10 68.68 2.30
CA TYR A 288 -14.41 69.86 1.73
C TYR A 288 -15.36 71.03 1.35
N LYS A 289 -16.36 71.32 2.19
CA LYS A 289 -17.10 72.60 2.18
C LYS A 289 -17.25 73.24 3.57
N GLY A 290 -16.39 72.88 4.52
CA GLY A 290 -16.29 73.50 5.85
C GLY A 290 -14.88 74.02 6.13
N ASN A 291 -14.75 75.35 6.13
CA ASN A 291 -13.64 76.20 6.57
C ASN A 291 -12.48 75.51 7.35
N ILE A 292 -11.31 75.37 6.71
CA ILE A 292 -10.14 74.61 7.23
C ILE A 292 -9.17 75.42 8.09
N ASN A 293 -9.54 76.61 8.58
CA ASN A 293 -8.62 77.47 9.37
C ASN A 293 -8.80 77.39 10.90
N ALA A 294 -9.45 76.35 11.43
CA ALA A 294 -9.65 76.25 12.88
C ALA A 294 -9.58 74.81 13.41
N ALA A 295 -8.50 74.06 13.15
CA ALA A 295 -8.27 72.79 13.86
C ALA A 295 -6.85 72.20 13.80
N PHE A 296 -5.77 72.96 13.62
CA PHE A 296 -4.40 72.40 13.75
C PHE A 296 -3.41 73.41 14.33
N THR A 297 -3.51 73.63 15.64
CA THR A 297 -2.36 74.01 16.48
C THR A 297 -2.48 73.23 17.79
N ASP A 298 -1.67 72.19 17.97
CA ASP A 298 -1.43 71.61 19.29
C ASP A 298 -0.29 72.38 19.97
N GLY A 299 -0.50 72.71 21.24
CA GLY A 299 0.54 73.27 22.08
C GLY A 299 1.58 72.20 22.36
N ASN A 300 2.53 72.02 21.44
CA ASN A 300 3.89 71.52 21.61
C ASN A 300 4.51 71.29 20.21
N GLY A 301 4.91 72.38 19.57
CA GLY A 301 5.40 72.36 18.19
C GLY A 301 6.67 71.55 17.98
N VAL A 302 6.59 70.52 17.14
CA VAL A 302 7.66 70.01 16.27
C VAL A 302 7.05 69.39 15.00
N PRO A 303 7.49 69.75 13.77
CA PRO A 303 6.95 69.22 12.52
C PRO A 303 7.62 67.91 12.08
N PHE A 304 6.86 66.90 11.62
CA PHE A 304 7.42 65.78 10.86
C PHE A 304 7.37 66.09 9.35
N GLY A 305 8.55 66.40 8.82
CA GLY A 305 8.78 66.76 7.42
C GLY A 305 8.79 65.58 6.45
N ALA A 306 8.48 65.91 5.19
CA ALA A 306 8.46 65.05 4.03
C ALA A 306 9.87 64.68 3.49
N SER A 307 9.97 63.56 2.77
CA SER A 307 10.86 63.47 1.60
C SER A 307 10.42 62.32 0.66
N ALA A 308 10.20 62.67 -0.60
CA ALA A 308 9.78 61.79 -1.70
C ALA A 308 10.98 61.21 -2.44
N LYS A 309 10.88 59.96 -2.94
CA LYS A 309 11.60 59.51 -4.15
C LYS A 309 10.78 58.46 -4.93
N ASN A 310 10.53 58.79 -6.20
CA ASN A 310 10.12 57.89 -7.28
C ASN A 310 11.18 56.81 -7.51
N ASP A 311 10.76 55.58 -7.80
CA ASP A 311 11.42 54.75 -8.81
C ASP A 311 10.43 53.75 -9.43
N GLN A 312 10.31 53.85 -10.75
CA GLN A 312 9.57 52.93 -11.62
C GLN A 312 10.50 51.76 -11.97
N THR A 313 10.05 50.53 -11.81
CA THR A 313 10.62 49.37 -12.51
C THR A 313 9.52 48.55 -13.18
N GLN A 314 9.51 48.66 -14.51
CA GLN A 314 8.77 47.82 -15.45
C GLN A 314 9.40 46.42 -15.49
N VAL A 315 8.58 45.38 -15.39
CA VAL A 315 8.98 43.99 -15.65
C VAL A 315 8.62 43.64 -17.10
N ASN A 316 9.66 43.33 -17.88
CA ASN A 316 9.58 43.05 -19.32
C ASN A 316 9.31 41.55 -19.56
N CYS A 317 8.39 41.24 -20.48
CA CYS A 317 8.16 39.90 -21.04
C CYS A 317 9.14 39.65 -22.20
N GLY A 318 9.61 38.42 -22.40
CA GLY A 318 10.41 38.10 -23.58
C GLY A 318 10.93 36.67 -23.67
N VAL A 319 10.39 35.95 -24.65
CA VAL A 319 10.66 34.60 -25.15
C VAL A 319 12.13 34.41 -25.60
N ASN A 320 12.70 33.22 -25.32
CA ASN A 320 13.51 32.38 -26.21
C ASN A 320 13.76 31.01 -25.57
#